data_AF-A0AAN1YAW4-F1
#
_entry.id   AF-A0AAN1YAW4-F1
#
_cell.length_a   1.000
_cell.length_b   1.000
_cell.length_c   1.000
_cell.angle_alpha   90.00
_cell.angle_beta   90.00
_cell.angle_gamma   90.00
#
_symmetry.space_group_name_H-M   'P 1'
#
loop_
_entity.id
_entity.type
_entity.pdbx_description
1 polymer ?
#
loop_
_entity_poly.entity_id
_entity_poly.type
_entity_poly.pdbx_seq_one_letter_code
_entity_poly.pdbx_strand_id
1 'polypeptide(L)'
;MKTYFLHSEVESDREHLQSILSQHFINGVFKHFCITYIEEKDFIRIDISDNISFEMMQTFISKVPDGHRMLQTLATNIDESEYNWRDYYFR
;
A
#
# COMPACT_ATOMS: atom_id res chain seq x y z
N MET A 1 -10.00 -2.07 11.93
CA MET A 1 -8.95 -2.30 10.92
C MET A 1 -9.07 -1.22 9.87
N LYS A 2 -7.95 -0.69 9.40
CA LYS A 2 -7.88 0.33 8.37
C LYS A 2 -7.38 -0.29 7.08
N THR A 3 -7.90 0.18 5.95
CA THR A 3 -7.52 -0.32 4.63
C THR A 3 -6.83 0.78 3.85
N TYR A 4 -5.73 0.42 3.19
CA TYR A 4 -5.01 1.25 2.24
C TYR A 4 -4.98 0.58 0.88
N PHE A 5 -4.98 1.41 -0.16
CA PHE A 5 -4.89 1.01 -1.55
C PHE A 5 -3.69 1.72 -2.16
N LEU A 6 -2.92 0.99 -2.96
CA LEU A 6 -1.81 1.55 -3.72
C LEU A 6 -1.55 0.73 -4.97
N HIS A 7 -1.03 1.40 -5.99
CA HIS A 7 -0.57 0.78 -7.22
C HIS A 7 0.82 0.16 -7.02
N SER A 8 1.08 -0.98 -7.65
CA SER A 8 2.42 -1.57 -7.65
C SER A 8 2.63 -2.42 -8.90
N GLU A 9 3.20 -1.75 -9.90
CA GLU A 9 3.50 -2.31 -11.22
C GLU A 9 4.57 -3.41 -11.17
N VAL A 10 5.34 -3.47 -10.06
CA VAL A 10 6.52 -4.31 -9.96
C VAL A 10 6.41 -5.24 -8.76
N GLU A 11 6.53 -6.55 -9.02
CA GLU A 11 6.50 -7.58 -7.98
C GLU A 11 7.51 -7.34 -6.86
N SER A 12 8.71 -6.88 -7.21
CA SER A 12 9.74 -6.55 -6.23
C SER A 12 9.28 -5.48 -5.25
N ASP A 13 8.54 -4.46 -5.67
CA ASP A 13 8.08 -3.40 -4.76
C ASP A 13 7.08 -3.94 -3.72
N ARG A 14 6.26 -4.93 -4.13
CA ARG A 14 5.33 -5.64 -3.26
C ARG A 14 6.07 -6.43 -2.19
N GLU A 15 7.09 -7.18 -2.60
CA GLU A 15 7.93 -7.96 -1.69
C GLU A 15 8.69 -7.05 -0.70
N HIS A 16 9.22 -5.92 -1.17
CA HIS A 16 9.88 -4.94 -0.31
C HIS A 16 8.90 -4.35 0.71
N LEU A 17 7.71 -3.93 0.28
CA LEU A 17 6.69 -3.40 1.19
C LEU A 17 6.25 -4.45 2.20
N GLN A 18 6.00 -5.69 1.76
CA GLN A 18 5.68 -6.81 2.64
C GLN A 18 6.78 -7.03 3.68
N SER A 19 8.05 -7.00 3.28
CA SER A 19 9.20 -7.13 4.18
C SER A 19 9.24 -6.00 5.21
N ILE A 20 9.06 -4.75 4.78
CA ILE A 20 9.03 -3.57 5.66
C ILE A 20 7.90 -3.68 6.68
N LEU A 21 6.66 -3.98 6.25
CA LEU A 21 5.52 -4.15 7.16
C LEU A 21 5.74 -5.32 8.13
N SER A 22 6.33 -6.42 7.65
CA SER A 22 6.67 -7.58 8.49
C SER A 22 7.65 -7.21 9.61
N GLN A 23 8.66 -6.39 9.33
CA GLN A 23 9.60 -5.93 10.35
C GLN A 23 8.90 -5.11 11.45
N HIS A 24 8.01 -4.17 11.07
CA HIS A 24 7.27 -3.37 12.04
C HIS A 24 6.25 -4.18 12.83
N PHE A 25 5.64 -5.19 12.19
CA PHE A 25 4.77 -6.16 12.86
C PHE A 25 5.53 -6.96 13.92
N ILE A 26 6.69 -7.51 13.57
CA ILE A 26 7.55 -8.27 14.51
C ILE A 26 8.00 -7.39 15.67
N ASN A 27 8.29 -6.12 15.41
CA ASN A 27 8.68 -5.14 16.43
C ASN A 27 7.49 -4.61 17.26
N GLY A 28 6.27 -5.07 17.02
CA GLY A 28 5.09 -4.74 17.81
C GLY A 28 4.49 -3.35 17.54
N VAL A 29 4.85 -2.69 16.44
CA VAL A 29 4.29 -1.37 16.06
C VAL A 29 2.78 -1.48 15.79
N PHE A 30 2.35 -2.62 15.24
CA PHE A 30 0.95 -2.96 15.03
C PHE A 30 0.74 -4.46 15.17
N LYS A 31 -0.52 -4.87 15.42
CA LYS A 31 -0.88 -6.24 15.80
C LYS A 31 -1.41 -7.09 14.66
N HIS A 32 -1.77 -6.46 13.55
CA HIS A 32 -2.36 -7.11 12.39
C HIS A 32 -1.97 -6.35 11.13
N PHE A 33 -1.61 -7.10 10.08
CA PHE A 33 -1.59 -6.61 8.70
C PHE A 33 -1.81 -7.77 7.73
N CYS A 34 -2.35 -7.46 6.55
CA CYS A 34 -2.48 -8.35 5.41
C CYS A 34 -2.29 -7.54 4.13
N ILE A 35 -1.50 -8.07 3.19
CA ILE A 35 -1.34 -7.51 1.85
C ILE A 35 -2.00 -8.47 0.86
N THR A 36 -2.89 -7.94 0.03
CA THR A 36 -3.56 -8.68 -1.05
C THR A 36 -3.32 -7.96 -2.36
N TYR A 37 -2.76 -8.65 -3.35
CA TYR A 37 -2.68 -8.15 -4.72
C TYR A 37 -3.95 -8.53 -5.49
N ILE A 38 -4.59 -7.55 -6.12
CA ILE A 38 -5.80 -7.72 -6.93
C ILE A 38 -5.38 -7.58 -8.40
N GLU A 39 -5.07 -8.71 -9.02
CA GLU A 39 -4.51 -8.79 -10.36
C GLU A 39 -5.44 -8.19 -11.43
N GLU A 40 -6.76 -8.36 -11.30
CA GLU A 40 -7.73 -7.89 -12.29
C GLU A 40 -7.80 -6.37 -12.41
N LYS A 41 -7.29 -5.66 -11.39
CA LYS A 41 -7.33 -4.19 -11.30
C LYS A 41 -5.95 -3.59 -11.04
N ASP A 42 -4.91 -4.42 -11.05
CA ASP A 42 -3.51 -4.08 -10.81
C ASP A 42 -3.28 -3.17 -9.60
N PHE A 43 -3.81 -3.53 -8.43
CA PHE A 43 -3.52 -2.78 -7.20
C PHE A 43 -3.34 -3.69 -6.00
N ILE A 44 -2.75 -3.13 -4.95
CA ILE A 44 -2.58 -3.77 -3.66
C ILE A 44 -3.56 -3.18 -2.66
N ARG A 45 -4.27 -4.07 -1.98
CA ARG A 45 -5.04 -3.77 -0.77
C ARG A 45 -4.22 -4.16 0.46
N ILE A 46 -4.10 -3.24 1.39
CA ILE A 46 -3.41 -3.45 2.67
C ILE A 46 -4.40 -3.22 3.79
N ASP A 47 -4.81 -4.29 4.45
CA ASP A 47 -5.59 -4.19 5.67
C ASP A 47 -4.64 -4.22 6.88
N ILE A 48 -4.67 -3.20 7.73
CA ILE A 48 -3.72 -3.01 8.84
C ILE A 48 -4.43 -2.50 10.11
N SER A 49 -3.74 -2.56 11.25
CA SER A 49 -4.26 -2.09 12.53
C SER A 49 -4.65 -0.60 12.50
N ASP A 50 -5.73 -0.20 13.18
CA ASP A 50 -6.31 1.16 13.11
C ASP A 50 -5.37 2.27 13.62
N ASN A 51 -4.41 1.90 14.47
CA ASN A 51 -3.42 2.82 15.03
C ASN A 51 -2.39 3.28 13.98
N ILE A 52 -2.37 2.69 12.79
CA ILE A 52 -1.51 3.14 11.69
C ILE A 52 -2.17 4.34 11.01
N SER A 53 -1.50 5.49 11.12
CA SER A 53 -1.93 6.72 10.45
C SER A 53 -1.53 6.71 8.98
N PHE A 54 -2.08 7.64 8.20
CA PHE A 54 -1.70 7.80 6.79
C PHE A 54 -0.21 8.13 6.65
N GLU A 55 0.31 9.01 7.50
CA GLU A 55 1.72 9.43 7.55
C GLU A 55 2.67 8.28 7.93
N MET A 56 2.23 7.40 8.83
CA MET A 56 2.98 6.18 9.15
C MET A 56 3.07 5.25 7.93
N MET A 57 1.96 5.05 7.22
CA MET A 57 1.95 4.26 5.99
C MET A 57 2.85 4.87 4.91
N GLN A 58 2.81 6.20 4.73
CA GLN A 58 3.73 6.89 3.83
C GLN A 58 5.20 6.66 4.21
N THR A 59 5.51 6.66 5.51
CA THR A 59 6.86 6.39 6.03
C THR A 59 7.31 4.94 5.81
N PHE A 60 6.38 3.99 5.78
CA PHE A 60 6.69 2.60 5.45
C PHE A 60 6.96 2.46 3.95
N ILE A 61 6.12 3.06 3.11
CA ILE A 61 6.25 3.02 1.66
C ILE A 61 7.53 3.74 1.19
N SER A 62 7.92 4.86 1.81
CA SER A 62 9.15 5.58 1.43
C SER A 62 10.45 4.81 1.63
N LYS A 63 10.41 3.66 2.33
CA LYS A 63 11.53 2.73 2.50
C LYS A 63 11.65 1.72 1.35
N VAL A 64 10.63 1.60 0.50
CA VAL A 64 10.70 0.83 -0.74
C VAL A 64 11.56 1.62 -1.75
N PRO A 65 12.52 0.98 -2.46
CA PRO A 65 13.40 1.67 -3.42
C PRO A 65 12.68 2.62 -4.38
N ASP A 66 11.55 2.18 -4.95
CA ASP A 66 10.68 2.97 -5.85
C ASP A 66 9.35 3.39 -5.19
N GLY A 67 9.31 3.46 -3.86
CA GLY A 67 8.12 3.77 -3.08
C GLY A 67 7.48 5.14 -3.39
N HIS A 68 8.23 6.06 -4.00
CA HIS A 68 7.69 7.34 -4.46
C HIS A 68 6.52 7.17 -5.46
N ARG A 69 6.54 6.12 -6.31
CA ARG A 69 5.43 5.81 -7.24
C ARG A 69 4.21 5.32 -6.48
N MET A 70 4.42 4.41 -5.54
CA MET A 70 3.35 3.88 -4.68
C MET A 70 2.69 5.01 -3.86
N LEU A 71 3.48 5.97 -3.34
CA LEU A 71 2.99 7.14 -2.60
C LEU A 71 2.03 8.01 -3.41
N GLN A 72 2.26 8.19 -4.73
CA GLN A 72 1.37 8.96 -5.61
C GLN A 72 -0.02 8.34 -5.73
N THR A 73 -0.13 7.05 -5.43
CA THR A 73 -1.36 6.25 -5.59
C THR A 73 -1.94 5.80 -4.25
N LEU A 74 -1.34 6.21 -3.13
CA LEU A 74 -1.77 5.80 -1.80
C LEU A 74 -3.10 6.47 -1.44
N ALA A 75 -4.12 5.66 -1.17
CA ALA A 75 -5.41 6.14 -0.69
C ALA A 75 -6.01 5.23 0.40
N THR A 76 -6.88 5.78 1.24
CA THR A 76 -7.69 5.01 2.22
C THR A 76 -9.03 4.56 1.67
N ASN A 77 -9.44 5.13 0.53
CA ASN A 77 -10.61 4.73 -0.23
C ASN A 77 -10.19 4.65 -1.70
N ILE A 78 -10.55 3.54 -2.35
CA ILE A 78 -10.17 3.26 -3.73
C ILE A 78 -10.77 4.27 -4.72
N ASP A 79 -11.93 4.86 -4.39
CA ASP A 79 -12.59 5.87 -5.21
C ASP A 79 -12.06 7.30 -4.95
N GLU A 80 -11.29 7.50 -3.88
CA GLU A 80 -10.74 8.82 -3.47
C GLU A 80 -9.28 9.03 -3.87
N SER A 81 -8.61 8.05 -4.49
CA SER A 81 -7.27 8.30 -4.99
C SER A 81 -7.35 9.35 -6.10
N GLU A 82 -6.70 10.51 -5.91
CA GLU A 82 -6.60 11.58 -6.93
C GLU A 82 -5.95 11.07 -8.23
N TYR A 83 -5.26 9.94 -8.16
CA TYR A 83 -4.85 9.16 -9.32
C TYR A 83 -6.09 8.50 -9.94
N ASN A 84 -6.54 8.94 -11.11
CA ASN A 84 -7.64 8.30 -11.82
C ASN A 84 -7.16 6.98 -12.46
N TRP A 85 -6.93 5.96 -11.63
CA TRP A 85 -6.49 4.61 -12.03
C TRP A 85 -7.38 4.00 -13.12
N ARG A 86 -8.66 4.38 -13.16
CA ARG A 86 -9.61 3.98 -14.21
C ARG A 86 -9.29 4.58 -15.59
N ASP A 87 -8.81 5.82 -15.67
CA ASP A 87 -8.61 6.52 -16.95
C ASP A 87 -7.36 6.04 -17.70
N TYR A 88 -6.37 5.49 -17.00
CA TYR A 88 -5.14 4.97 -17.61
C TYR A 88 -5.29 3.58 -18.25
N TYR A 89 -6.23 2.77 -17.78
CA TYR A 89 -6.33 1.35 -18.14
C TYR A 89 -7.62 0.95 -18.87
N PHE A 90 -8.67 1.78 -18.88
CA PHE A 90 -9.95 1.49 -19.58
C PHE A 90 -10.22 2.40 -20.80
N ARG A 91 -9.18 3.02 -21.38
CA ARG A 91 -9.28 3.66 -22.70
C ARG A 91 -8.91 2.71 -23.83
#